data_AF-R8VRU3-F1
#
_entry.id   AF-R8VRU3-F1
#
_cell.length_a   1.000
_cell.length_b   1.000
_cell.length_c   1.000
_cell.angle_alpha   90.00
_cell.angle_beta   90.00
_cell.angle_gamma   90.00
#
_symmetry.space_group_name_H-M   'P 1'
#
loop_
_entity.id
_entity.type
_entity.pdbx_description
1 polymer ?
#
loop_
_entity_poly.entity_id
_entity_poly.type
_entity_poly.pdbx_seq_one_letter_code
_entity_poly.pdbx_strand_id
1 'polypeptide(L)'
;MAERSIIVTQSYGTVVLHLREMLESRGMNRNQLASAIHVNFAVVDRWYQGKVEKLDLDILARICYVLDCEVSELLEYRADAE
;
A
#
# COMPACT_ATOMS: atom_id res chain seq x y z
N MET A 1 7.62 33.81 19.11
CA MET A 1 9.07 33.52 19.04
C MET A 1 9.27 32.67 17.80
N ALA A 2 10.02 33.16 16.81
CA ALA A 2 10.16 32.48 15.51
C ALA A 2 11.21 31.37 15.60
N GLU A 3 10.83 30.14 15.24
CA GLU A 3 11.75 29.01 15.12
C GLU A 3 12.81 29.32 14.06
N ARG A 4 14.09 29.26 14.44
CA ARG A 4 15.23 29.33 13.52
C ARG A 4 15.53 27.94 12.98
N SER A 5 14.86 27.54 11.90
CA SER A 5 15.18 26.33 11.13
C SER A 5 16.00 26.70 9.88
N ILE A 6 17.06 25.94 9.59
CA ILE A 6 17.82 26.00 8.31
C ILE A 6 17.21 25.00 7.30
N ILE A 7 16.28 24.14 7.73
CA ILE A 7 15.68 23.08 6.92
C ILE A 7 14.33 23.55 6.37
N VAL A 8 14.17 23.49 5.05
CA VAL A 8 12.91 23.72 4.34
C VAL A 8 12.15 22.41 4.29
N THR A 9 10.97 22.34 4.94
CA THR A 9 10.06 21.21 4.78
C THR A 9 9.37 21.33 3.42
N GLN A 10 9.66 20.40 2.50
CA GLN A 10 8.94 20.31 1.22
C GLN A 10 7.85 19.23 1.33
N SER A 11 6.70 19.49 0.71
CA SER A 11 5.72 18.44 0.44
C SER A 11 6.25 17.61 -0.73
N TYR A 12 6.49 16.31 -0.51
CA TYR A 12 7.14 15.43 -1.48
C TYR A 12 6.20 14.33 -1.99
N GLY A 13 4.89 14.53 -1.90
CA GLY A 13 3.90 13.57 -2.35
C GLY A 13 3.70 12.40 -1.39
N THR A 14 2.92 11.43 -1.86
CA THR A 14 2.58 10.22 -1.11
C THR A 14 2.43 9.02 -2.04
N VAL A 15 2.67 7.82 -1.50
CA VAL A 15 2.39 6.56 -2.21
C VAL A 15 1.05 6.01 -1.70
N VAL A 16 0.13 5.77 -2.62
CA VAL A 16 -1.20 5.22 -2.37
C VAL A 16 -1.23 3.74 -2.75
N LEU A 17 -1.87 2.93 -1.91
CA LEU A 17 -2.05 1.49 -2.10
C LEU A 17 -3.50 1.18 -2.48
N HIS A 18 -3.71 0.55 -3.64
CA HIS A 18 -5.01 0.24 -4.25
C HIS A 18 -5.49 -1.20 -3.99
N LEU A 19 -5.01 -1.82 -2.92
CA LEU A 19 -5.34 -3.22 -2.61
C LEU A 19 -6.84 -3.44 -2.40
N ARG A 20 -7.55 -2.43 -1.87
CA ARG A 20 -8.99 -2.51 -1.62
C ARG A 20 -9.78 -2.67 -2.90
N GLU A 21 -9.56 -1.74 -3.82
CA GLU A 21 -10.23 -1.64 -5.10
C GLU A 21 -9.96 -2.90 -5.93
N MET A 22 -8.71 -3.40 -5.90
CA MET A 22 -8.37 -4.66 -6.56
C MET A 22 -9.09 -5.87 -5.99
N LEU A 23 -9.14 -6.01 -4.66
CA LEU A 23 -9.81 -7.14 -4.02
C LEU A 23 -11.32 -7.14 -4.31
N GLU A 24 -11.94 -5.96 -4.26
CA GLU A 24 -13.35 -5.77 -4.59
C GLU A 24 -13.64 -6.11 -6.07
N SER A 25 -12.81 -5.63 -6.99
CA SER A 25 -12.96 -5.92 -8.43
C SER A 25 -12.85 -7.42 -8.76
N ARG A 26 -12.05 -8.17 -7.99
CA ARG A 26 -11.82 -9.61 -8.15
C ARG A 26 -12.76 -10.48 -7.31
N GLY A 27 -13.67 -9.88 -6.52
CA GLY A 27 -14.57 -10.61 -5.62
C GLY A 27 -13.83 -11.41 -4.53
N MET A 28 -12.59 -11.03 -4.21
CA MET A 28 -11.75 -11.70 -3.22
C MET A 28 -11.79 -10.91 -1.90
N ASN A 29 -12.00 -11.61 -0.79
CA ASN A 29 -11.96 -10.97 0.53
C ASN A 29 -10.57 -11.07 1.20
N ARG A 30 -10.38 -10.26 2.24
CA ARG A 30 -9.12 -10.17 3.01
C ARG A 30 -8.66 -11.52 3.59
N ASN A 31 -9.57 -12.36 4.06
CA ASN A 31 -9.24 -13.67 4.62
C ASN A 31 -8.71 -14.62 3.55
N GLN A 32 -9.32 -14.61 2.36
CA GLN A 32 -8.86 -15.40 1.21
C GLN A 32 -7.46 -14.97 0.80
N LEU A 33 -7.20 -13.66 0.71
CA LEU A 33 -5.87 -13.15 0.40
C LEU A 33 -4.84 -13.55 1.46
N ALA A 34 -5.14 -13.37 2.75
CA ALA A 34 -4.22 -13.72 3.84
C ALA A 34 -3.82 -15.20 3.81
N SER A 35 -4.80 -16.08 3.55
CA SER A 35 -4.57 -17.51 3.36
C SER A 35 -3.67 -17.77 2.13
N ALA A 36 -3.98 -17.14 0.99
CA ALA A 36 -3.28 -17.36 -0.27
C ALA A 36 -1.81 -16.91 -0.26
N ILE A 37 -1.49 -15.80 0.42
CA ILE A 37 -0.12 -15.29 0.52
C ILE A 37 0.62 -15.79 1.78
N HIS A 38 -0.02 -16.64 2.57
CA HIS A 38 0.49 -17.23 3.81
C HIS A 38 0.99 -16.20 4.84
N VAL A 39 0.17 -15.20 5.15
CA VAL A 39 0.47 -14.20 6.20
C VAL A 39 -0.67 -14.07 7.21
N ASN A 40 -0.36 -13.45 8.35
CA ASN A 40 -1.38 -13.16 9.36
C ASN A 40 -2.42 -12.17 8.79
N PHE A 41 -3.71 -12.43 9.07
CA PHE A 41 -4.82 -11.55 8.69
C PHE A 41 -4.59 -10.08 9.05
N ALA A 42 -4.01 -9.78 10.21
CA ALA A 42 -3.73 -8.42 10.65
C ALA A 42 -2.73 -7.68 9.73
N VAL A 43 -1.90 -8.43 8.99
CA VAL A 43 -1.04 -7.85 7.96
C VAL A 43 -1.89 -7.44 6.76
N VAL A 44 -2.68 -8.36 6.19
CA VAL A 44 -3.57 -8.05 5.06
C VAL A 44 -4.57 -6.95 5.39
N ASP A 45 -5.13 -6.93 6.60
CA ASP A 45 -6.08 -5.91 7.01
C ASP A 45 -5.45 -4.51 7.07
N ARG A 46 -4.19 -4.39 7.52
CA ARG A 46 -3.46 -3.11 7.45
C ARG A 46 -3.17 -2.68 6.02
N TRP A 47 -2.77 -3.62 5.16
CA TRP A 47 -2.56 -3.34 3.73
C TRP A 47 -3.87 -2.90 3.06
N TYR A 48 -4.98 -3.59 3.31
CA TYR A 48 -6.30 -3.23 2.77
C TYR A 48 -6.80 -1.86 3.27
N GLN A 49 -6.42 -1.46 4.48
CA GLN A 49 -6.72 -0.14 5.02
C GLN A 49 -5.79 0.97 4.52
N GLY A 50 -4.70 0.63 3.82
CA GLY A 50 -3.66 1.60 3.42
C GLY A 50 -2.85 2.15 4.61
N LYS A 51 -2.90 1.51 5.78
CA LYS A 51 -2.24 1.96 7.02
C LYS A 51 -0.86 1.33 7.20
N VAL A 52 -0.11 1.20 6.12
CA VAL A 52 1.23 0.62 6.12
C VAL A 52 2.26 1.73 6.06
N GLU A 53 3.09 1.83 7.09
CA GLU A 53 4.22 2.79 7.12
C GLU A 53 5.42 2.29 6.30
N LYS A 54 5.53 0.98 6.14
CA LYS A 54 6.61 0.30 5.41
C LYS A 54 6.02 -0.82 4.59
N LEU A 55 6.46 -0.92 3.34
CA LEU A 55 6.11 -2.01 2.45
C LEU A 55 7.14 -3.13 2.58
N ASP A 56 6.65 -4.34 2.83
CA ASP A 56 7.42 -5.57 2.72
C ASP A 56 7.36 -6.02 1.26
N LEU A 57 8.53 -6.10 0.60
CA LEU A 57 8.63 -6.44 -0.82
C LEU A 57 8.25 -7.90 -1.11
N ASP A 58 8.47 -8.83 -0.18
CA ASP A 58 8.06 -10.23 -0.35
C ASP A 58 6.53 -10.35 -0.26
N ILE A 59 5.90 -9.64 0.66
CA ILE A 59 4.43 -9.57 0.72
C ILE A 59 3.86 -8.95 -0.54
N LEU A 60 4.45 -7.85 -1.03
CA LEU A 60 4.04 -7.20 -2.27
C LEU A 60 4.13 -8.18 -3.45
N ALA A 61 5.24 -8.90 -3.60
CA ALA A 61 5.43 -9.87 -4.67
C ALA A 61 4.41 -11.02 -4.61
N ARG A 62 4.10 -11.53 -3.41
CA ARG A 62 3.07 -12.57 -3.24
C ARG A 62 1.68 -12.08 -3.57
N ILE A 63 1.33 -10.84 -3.21
CA ILE A 63 0.07 -10.23 -3.60
C ILE A 63 0.00 -10.11 -5.12
N CYS A 64 1.06 -9.60 -5.76
CA CYS A 64 1.14 -9.49 -7.22
C CYS A 64 0.93 -10.85 -7.89
N TYR A 65 1.58 -11.90 -7.38
CA TYR A 65 1.45 -13.26 -7.89
C TYR A 65 0.04 -13.85 -7.71
N VAL A 66 -0.54 -13.75 -6.51
CA VAL A 66 -1.87 -14.32 -6.21
C VAL A 66 -2.98 -13.60 -6.97
N LEU A 67 -2.83 -12.29 -7.14
CA LEU A 67 -3.82 -11.47 -7.82
C LEU A 67 -3.58 -11.40 -9.33
N ASP A 68 -2.45 -11.90 -9.85
CA ASP A 68 -2.04 -11.76 -11.25
C ASP A 68 -2.10 -10.29 -11.68
N CYS A 69 -1.24 -9.47 -11.06
CA CYS A 69 -1.12 -8.03 -11.34
C CYS A 69 0.31 -7.54 -11.24
N GLU A 70 0.54 -6.36 -11.81
CA GLU A 70 1.79 -5.62 -11.69
C GLU A 70 1.82 -4.75 -10.43
N VAL A 71 3.03 -4.42 -9.98
CA VAL A 71 3.25 -3.51 -8.83
C VAL A 71 2.65 -2.13 -9.09
N SER A 72 2.68 -1.66 -10.33
CA SER A 72 2.12 -0.37 -10.80
C SER A 72 0.59 -0.30 -10.67
N GLU A 73 -0.11 -1.44 -10.69
CA GLU A 73 -1.55 -1.51 -10.44
C GLU A 73 -1.87 -1.44 -8.94
N LEU A 74 -0.93 -1.86 -8.09
CA LEU A 74 -1.05 -1.83 -6.64
C LEU A 74 -0.66 -0.49 -6.02
N LEU A 75 0.40 0.13 -6.53
CA LEU A 75 1.03 1.29 -5.93
C LEU A 75 1.04 2.46 -6.91
N GLU A 76 0.54 3.60 -6.44
CA GLU A 76 0.52 4.85 -7.19
C GLU A 76 1.26 5.92 -6.40
N TYR A 77 2.30 6.52 -7.00
CA TYR A 77 2.87 7.73 -6.45
C TYR A 77 2.03 8.93 -6.89
N ARG A 78 1.53 9.69 -5.91
CA ARG A 78 0.85 10.96 -6.13
C ARG A 78 1.79 12.07 -5.70
N ALA A 79 2.25 12.83 -6.68
CA ALA A 79 2.89 14.10 -6.38
C ALA A 79 1.86 15.02 -5.71
N ASP A 80 2.27 15.71 -4.65
CA ASP A 80 1.49 16.83 -4.14
C ASP A 80 1.59 17.92 -5.21
N ALA A 81 0.59 18.01 -6.08
CA ALA A 81 0.51 19.10 -7.03
C ALA A 81 0.30 20.40 -6.25
N GLU A 82 1.17 21.39 -6.48
CA GLU A 82 0.94 22.79 -6.10
C GLU A 82 -0.32 23.35 -6.77
#